data_AF-A0A8H7Q756-F1
#
_entry.id   AF-A0A8H7Q756-F1
#
_cell.length_a   1.000
_cell.length_b   1.000
_cell.length_c   1.000
_cell.angle_alpha   90.00
_cell.angle_beta   90.00
_cell.angle_gamma   90.00
#
_symmetry.space_group_name_H-M   'P 1'
#
loop_
_entity.id
_entity.type
_entity.pdbx_description
1 polymer ?
#
loop_
_entity_poly.entity_id
_entity_poly.type
_entity_poly.pdbx_seq_one_letter_code
_entity_poly.pdbx_strand_id
1 'polypeptide(L)'
;MTQWFSLLYLQGSQLTFCLHRLGRREGDPNFHPVLPWVTDFSGDTPEDGWRDFTKTKFRLNKGDEQLNFTFDGPVPHHVTDILSDITYYVYLARRTPIPVLCQFVRSKYESNEYPPSIQRLYQWTPDECIPEFYSGKSKYFQIHTSGYARSADTKVSTLCNDKIVGNNKIKRTRRPRWGPTPEEFIKK
;
A
#
# COMPACT_ATOMS: atom_id res chain seq x y z
N MET A 1 -21.28 4.49 3.55
CA MET A 1 -20.07 3.86 2.99
C MET A 1 -19.11 4.86 2.33
N THR A 2 -19.55 6.05 1.85
CA THR A 2 -18.68 7.04 1.15
C THR A 2 -17.98 8.08 2.06
N GLN A 3 -18.53 8.43 3.22
CA GLN A 3 -17.92 9.46 4.09
C GLN A 3 -16.58 9.05 4.72
N TRP A 4 -16.42 7.76 5.04
CA TRP A 4 -15.24 7.20 5.69
C TRP A 4 -13.97 7.26 4.83
N PHE A 5 -14.06 6.75 3.60
CA PHE A 5 -12.98 6.88 2.62
C PHE A 5 -12.63 8.34 2.36
N SER A 6 -13.61 9.24 2.30
CA SER A 6 -13.35 10.67 2.10
C SER A 6 -12.61 11.31 3.28
N LEU A 7 -12.92 10.95 4.52
CA LEU A 7 -12.26 11.48 5.73
C LEU A 7 -10.83 10.94 5.87
N LEU A 8 -10.61 9.63 5.69
CA LEU A 8 -9.28 9.03 5.70
C LEU A 8 -8.41 9.55 4.55
N TYR A 9 -8.99 9.72 3.37
CA TYR A 9 -8.31 10.34 2.23
C TYR A 9 -7.93 11.79 2.52
N LEU A 10 -8.85 12.56 3.12
CA LEU A 10 -8.61 13.98 3.45
C LEU A 10 -7.56 14.14 4.56
N GLN A 11 -7.54 13.24 5.55
CA GLN A 11 -6.54 13.25 6.62
C GLN A 11 -5.18 12.74 6.11
N GLY A 12 -5.15 11.66 5.34
CA GLY A 12 -3.94 11.12 4.74
C GLY A 12 -3.28 12.10 3.75
N SER A 13 -4.08 12.79 2.93
CA SER A 13 -3.58 13.80 2.00
C SER A 13 -3.04 15.05 2.72
N GLN A 14 -3.70 15.51 3.79
CA GLN A 14 -3.18 16.59 4.63
C GLN A 14 -1.84 16.21 5.29
N LEU A 15 -1.75 15.00 5.86
CA LEU A 15 -0.51 14.56 6.50
C LEU A 15 0.63 14.42 5.49
N THR A 16 0.34 13.87 4.31
CA THR A 16 1.32 13.78 3.20
C THR A 16 1.79 15.16 2.75
N PHE A 17 0.88 16.13 2.64
CA PHE A 17 1.22 17.51 2.30
C PHE A 17 2.15 18.15 3.34
N CYS A 18 1.87 17.94 4.64
CA CYS A 18 2.76 18.40 5.71
C CYS A 18 4.15 17.74 5.60
N LEU A 19 4.22 16.43 5.35
CA LEU A 19 5.49 15.71 5.19
C LEU A 19 6.30 16.21 3.98
N HIS A 20 5.64 16.54 2.87
CA HIS A 20 6.30 17.14 1.72
C HIS A 20 6.96 18.49 2.07
N ARG A 21 6.30 19.31 2.90
CA ARG A 21 6.90 20.57 3.39
C ARG A 21 8.09 20.35 4.33
N LEU A 22 8.16 19.20 4.98
CA LEU A 22 9.30 18.77 5.80
C LEU A 22 10.41 18.10 4.97
N GLY A 23 10.32 18.13 3.64
CA GLY A 23 11.37 17.63 2.74
C GLY A 23 11.25 16.15 2.35
N ARG A 24 10.17 15.47 2.77
CA ARG A 24 9.86 14.12 2.29
C ARG A 24 9.41 14.16 0.82
N ARG A 25 9.69 13.11 0.05
CA ARG A 25 9.44 13.07 -1.40
C ARG A 25 8.92 11.70 -1.82
N GLU A 26 7.81 11.67 -2.54
CA GLU A 26 7.35 10.45 -3.21
C GLU A 26 8.40 9.97 -4.22
N GLY A 27 8.65 8.66 -4.25
CA GLY A 27 9.57 8.03 -5.20
C GLY A 27 11.03 7.95 -4.74
N ASP A 28 11.38 8.52 -3.58
CA ASP A 28 12.70 8.46 -2.98
C ASP A 28 12.66 7.59 -1.71
N PRO A 29 13.16 6.34 -1.73
CA PRO A 29 13.09 5.43 -0.58
C PRO A 29 13.68 6.03 0.71
N ASN A 30 14.78 6.79 0.60
CA ASN A 30 15.49 7.35 1.75
C ASN A 30 14.72 8.49 2.43
N PHE A 31 13.84 9.17 1.68
CA PHE A 31 13.09 10.33 2.15
C PHE A 31 11.60 10.19 1.86
N HIS A 32 11.08 8.97 1.75
CA HIS A 32 9.68 8.75 1.42
C HIS A 32 8.80 9.21 2.58
N PRO A 33 7.63 9.84 2.31
CA PRO A 33 6.65 10.11 3.35
C PRO A 33 6.13 8.79 3.95
N VAL A 34 6.02 8.77 5.29
CA VAL A 34 5.50 7.64 6.05
C VAL A 34 4.27 8.11 6.83
N LEU A 35 3.20 7.34 6.75
CA LEU A 35 1.94 7.58 7.44
C LEU A 35 1.68 6.45 8.44
N PRO A 36 0.85 6.65 9.47
CA PRO A 36 0.53 5.57 10.39
C PRO A 36 -0.49 4.60 9.76
N TRP A 37 -0.32 3.31 10.00
CA TRP A 37 -1.40 2.35 9.78
C TRP A 37 -2.62 2.76 10.61
N VAL A 38 -3.81 2.80 10.00
CA VAL A 38 -5.04 3.23 10.70
C VAL A 38 -5.90 2.04 11.14
N THR A 39 -5.86 0.95 10.38
CA THR A 39 -6.55 -0.30 10.70
C THR A 39 -5.55 -1.40 11.02
N ASP A 40 -5.94 -2.31 11.92
CA ASP A 40 -5.19 -3.51 12.24
C ASP A 40 -5.69 -4.76 11.48
N PHE A 41 -6.75 -4.61 10.69
CA PHE A 41 -7.40 -5.67 9.92
C PHE A 41 -7.91 -6.85 10.77
N SER A 42 -8.22 -6.63 12.05
CA SER A 42 -8.79 -7.65 12.95
C SER A 42 -10.30 -7.85 12.75
N GLY A 43 -11.01 -6.80 12.32
CA GLY A 43 -12.45 -6.83 12.06
C GLY A 43 -12.84 -7.31 10.66
N ASP A 44 -14.13 -7.55 10.46
CA ASP A 44 -14.69 -7.94 9.16
C ASP A 44 -14.61 -6.81 8.12
N THR A 45 -14.67 -5.57 8.59
CA THR A 45 -14.41 -4.37 7.80
C THR A 45 -13.19 -3.60 8.33
N PRO A 46 -12.51 -2.78 7.49
CA PRO A 46 -11.43 -1.92 7.95
C PRO A 46 -11.85 -0.91 9.04
N GLU A 47 -13.15 -0.62 9.17
CA GLU A 47 -13.70 0.28 10.18
C GLU A 47 -13.86 -0.37 11.55
N ASP A 48 -13.90 -1.70 11.62
CA ASP A 48 -14.13 -2.46 12.85
C ASP A 48 -12.82 -2.74 13.63
N GLY A 49 -11.68 -2.71 12.93
CA GLY A 49 -10.37 -3.01 13.50
C GLY A 49 -9.45 -1.78 13.52
N TRP A 50 -9.55 -0.95 14.56
CA TRP A 50 -8.72 0.25 14.72
C TRP A 50 -7.34 -0.08 15.25
N ARG A 51 -6.31 0.51 14.66
CA ARG A 51 -4.96 0.39 15.20
C ARG A 51 -4.83 1.16 16.51
N ASP A 52 -4.19 0.54 17.50
CA ASP A 52 -3.74 1.22 18.70
C ASP A 52 -2.61 2.22 18.37
N PHE A 53 -2.93 3.52 18.44
CA PHE A 53 -1.99 4.62 18.19
C PHE A 53 -1.11 4.96 19.40
N THR A 54 -1.33 4.35 20.57
CA THR A 54 -0.44 4.53 21.73
C THR A 54 0.91 3.83 21.56
N LYS A 55 1.01 2.94 20.56
CA LYS A 55 2.21 2.15 20.25
C LYS A 55 2.61 2.30 18.79
N THR A 56 3.91 2.36 18.52
CA THR A 56 4.43 2.28 17.15
C THR A 56 4.17 0.91 16.54
N LYS A 57 4.07 0.83 15.21
CA LYS A 57 3.93 -0.46 14.51
C LYS A 57 5.09 -1.40 14.84
N PHE A 58 6.30 -0.86 14.97
CA PHE A 58 7.49 -1.64 15.33
C PHE A 58 7.33 -2.30 16.70
N ARG A 59 6.86 -1.56 17.73
CA ARG A 59 6.59 -2.11 19.06
C ARG A 59 5.51 -3.19 19.03
N LEU A 60 4.43 -2.98 18.28
CA LEU A 60 3.37 -3.99 18.15
C LEU A 60 3.87 -5.30 17.51
N ASN A 61 4.78 -5.23 16.54
CA ASN A 61 5.28 -6.40 15.83
C ASN A 61 6.44 -7.10 16.53
N LYS A 62 7.35 -6.35 17.16
CA LYS A 62 8.60 -6.88 17.73
C LYS A 62 8.55 -7.10 19.23
N GLY A 63 7.66 -6.39 19.94
CA GLY A 63 7.54 -6.46 21.39
C GLY A 63 8.67 -5.70 22.13
N ASP A 64 8.44 -5.41 23.39
CA ASP A 64 9.34 -4.56 24.19
C ASP A 64 10.72 -5.19 24.44
N GLU A 65 10.82 -6.53 24.47
CA GLU A 65 12.11 -7.21 24.62
C GLU A 65 13.09 -6.85 23.50
N GLN A 66 12.63 -6.85 22.25
CA GLN A 66 13.45 -6.48 21.10
C GLN A 66 13.84 -5.00 21.14
N LEU A 67 12.93 -4.12 21.57
CA LEU A 67 13.20 -2.68 21.69
C LEU A 67 14.26 -2.41 22.77
N ASN A 68 14.14 -3.06 23.92
CA ASN A 68 15.11 -2.93 25.01
C ASN A 68 16.49 -3.42 24.53
N PHE A 69 16.52 -4.56 23.84
CA PHE A 69 17.77 -5.10 23.29
C PHE A 69 18.48 -4.12 22.33
N THR A 70 17.76 -3.45 21.42
CA THR A 70 18.37 -2.46 20.52
C THR A 70 18.76 -1.17 21.24
N PHE A 71 18.02 -0.80 22.28
CA PHE A 71 18.32 0.38 23.10
C PHE A 71 19.58 0.18 23.94
N ASP A 72 19.77 -1.00 24.51
CA ASP A 72 20.95 -1.37 25.29
C ASP A 72 22.21 -1.60 24.42
N GLY A 73 22.05 -1.52 23.09
CA GLY A 73 23.13 -1.63 22.12
C GLY A 73 24.11 -0.45 22.13
N PRO A 74 25.19 -0.54 21.33
CA PRO A 74 26.25 0.48 21.30
C PRO A 74 25.79 1.86 20.81
N VAL A 75 24.73 1.90 20.00
CA VAL A 75 24.06 3.12 19.58
C VAL A 75 22.60 2.98 20.00
N PRO A 76 22.17 3.56 21.13
CA PRO A 76 20.81 3.35 21.63
C PRO A 76 19.72 3.85 20.68
N HIS A 77 18.85 2.94 20.24
CA HIS A 77 17.64 3.25 19.46
C HIS A 77 16.59 2.14 19.61
N HIS A 78 15.31 2.50 19.50
CA HIS A 78 14.22 1.52 19.45
C HIS A 78 13.89 1.05 18.02
N VAL A 79 14.19 1.90 17.03
CA VAL A 79 13.88 1.67 15.61
C VAL A 79 15.12 2.06 14.82
N THR A 80 15.63 1.12 14.02
CA THR A 80 16.85 1.32 13.21
C THR A 80 16.61 2.24 12.03
N ASP A 81 15.45 2.09 11.39
CA ASP A 81 15.07 2.81 10.19
C ASP A 81 13.56 3.05 10.20
N ILE A 82 13.13 4.20 9.71
CA ILE A 82 11.72 4.60 9.70
C ILE A 82 10.95 3.79 8.65
N LEU A 83 11.59 3.55 7.50
CA LEU A 83 11.06 2.71 6.42
C LEU A 83 12.25 2.09 5.69
N SER A 84 12.45 0.79 5.87
CA SER A 84 13.54 0.10 5.18
C SER A 84 13.33 0.06 3.66
N ASP A 85 14.41 0.07 2.88
CA ASP A 85 14.38 -0.10 1.43
C ASP A 85 13.60 -1.37 1.03
N ILE A 86 13.82 -2.46 1.76
CA ILE A 86 13.13 -3.73 1.54
C ILE A 86 11.62 -3.52 1.66
N THR A 87 11.14 -2.91 2.75
CA THR A 87 9.71 -2.65 2.94
C THR A 87 9.17 -1.72 1.86
N TYR A 88 9.86 -0.63 1.54
CA TYR A 88 9.44 0.30 0.49
C TYR A 88 9.23 -0.41 -0.87
N TYR A 89 10.20 -1.20 -1.29
CA TYR A 89 10.10 -1.93 -2.56
C TYR A 89 9.11 -3.09 -2.51
N VAL A 90 8.86 -3.69 -1.34
CA VAL A 90 7.78 -4.68 -1.14
C VAL A 90 6.41 -4.01 -1.24
N TYR A 91 6.21 -2.83 -0.63
CA TYR A 91 4.97 -2.05 -0.74
C TYR A 91 4.64 -1.68 -2.19
N LEU A 92 5.68 -1.36 -2.97
CA LEU A 92 5.55 -0.97 -4.37
C LEU A 92 5.87 -2.11 -5.36
N ALA A 93 5.96 -3.37 -4.90
CA ALA A 93 6.49 -4.48 -5.70
C ALA A 93 5.78 -4.66 -7.04
N ARG A 94 4.48 -4.37 -7.09
CA ARG A 94 3.67 -4.49 -8.31
C ARG A 94 3.89 -3.37 -9.34
N ARG A 95 4.63 -2.32 -8.98
CA ARG A 95 4.96 -1.16 -9.84
C ARG A 95 6.46 -1.02 -10.07
N THR A 96 7.28 -1.50 -9.14
CA THR A 96 8.73 -1.48 -9.23
C THR A 96 9.21 -2.45 -10.32
N PRO A 97 10.11 -2.04 -11.23
CA PRO A 97 10.71 -2.94 -12.20
C PRO A 97 11.40 -4.13 -11.54
N ILE A 98 11.26 -5.32 -12.14
CA ILE A 98 11.86 -6.56 -11.63
C ILE A 98 13.37 -6.42 -11.35
N PRO A 99 14.20 -5.79 -12.20
CA PRO A 99 15.63 -5.63 -11.90
C PRO A 99 15.89 -4.87 -10.59
N VAL A 100 15.07 -3.87 -10.27
CA VAL A 100 15.18 -3.09 -9.02
C VAL A 100 14.74 -3.95 -7.83
N LEU A 101 13.64 -4.71 -7.96
CA LEU A 101 13.26 -5.68 -6.92
C LEU A 101 14.35 -6.73 -6.69
N CYS A 102 15.01 -7.15 -7.76
CA CYS A 102 16.10 -8.10 -7.69
C CYS A 102 17.31 -7.56 -6.94
N GLN A 103 17.55 -6.26 -7.04
CA GLN A 103 18.63 -5.56 -6.37
C GLN A 103 18.37 -5.36 -4.87
N PHE A 104 17.16 -4.92 -4.50
CA PHE A 104 16.87 -4.48 -3.13
C PHE A 104 16.16 -5.51 -2.26
N VAL A 105 15.40 -6.42 -2.85
CA VAL A 105 14.61 -7.40 -2.08
C VAL A 105 15.25 -8.79 -2.16
N ARG A 106 15.54 -9.27 -3.38
CA ARG A 106 16.00 -10.65 -3.59
C ARG A 106 16.54 -10.92 -4.99
N SER A 107 17.69 -11.55 -5.12
CA SER A 107 18.35 -11.80 -6.42
C SER A 107 17.46 -12.45 -7.50
N LYS A 108 16.64 -13.45 -7.14
CA LYS A 108 15.70 -14.12 -8.05
C LYS A 108 14.29 -13.65 -7.75
N TYR A 109 13.56 -13.10 -8.72
CA TYR A 109 12.16 -12.71 -8.54
C TYR A 109 11.22 -13.92 -8.53
N GLU A 110 10.35 -14.02 -7.53
CA GLU A 110 9.20 -14.92 -7.53
C GLU A 110 7.97 -14.20 -6.96
N SER A 111 6.88 -14.16 -7.74
CA SER A 111 5.71 -13.33 -7.46
C SER A 111 4.97 -13.71 -6.17
N ASN A 112 4.99 -15.00 -5.82
CA ASN A 112 4.28 -15.55 -4.66
C ASN A 112 4.92 -15.22 -3.32
N GLU A 113 6.17 -14.77 -3.31
CA GLU A 113 6.85 -14.34 -2.08
C GLU A 113 6.49 -12.90 -1.67
N TYR A 114 5.86 -12.14 -2.57
CA TYR A 114 5.38 -10.80 -2.27
C TYR A 114 3.94 -10.87 -1.73
N PRO A 115 3.62 -10.17 -0.63
CA PRO A 115 2.29 -10.22 -0.03
C PRO A 115 1.16 -9.92 -1.02
N PRO A 116 0.10 -10.76 -1.07
CA PRO A 116 -0.97 -10.60 -2.05
C PRO A 116 -2.00 -9.53 -1.67
N SER A 117 -1.99 -9.05 -0.42
CA SER A 117 -2.96 -8.09 0.09
C SER A 117 -2.33 -7.09 1.07
N ILE A 118 -2.99 -5.95 1.26
CA ILE A 118 -2.58 -4.94 2.23
C ILE A 118 -2.58 -5.46 3.67
N GLN A 119 -3.55 -6.32 4.01
CA GLN A 119 -3.60 -6.98 5.31
C GLN A 119 -2.36 -7.85 5.54
N ARG A 120 -1.91 -8.56 4.49
CA ARG A 120 -0.70 -9.38 4.61
C ARG A 120 0.55 -8.52 4.72
N LEU A 121 0.60 -7.36 4.05
CA LEU A 121 1.66 -6.37 4.24
C LEU A 121 1.73 -5.91 5.70
N TYR A 122 0.58 -5.51 6.28
CA TYR A 122 0.49 -5.08 7.68
C TYR A 122 1.00 -6.14 8.67
N GLN A 123 0.71 -7.41 8.42
CA GLN A 123 1.18 -8.50 9.29
C GLN A 123 2.68 -8.76 9.16
N TRP A 124 3.21 -8.64 7.94
CA TRP A 124 4.58 -9.05 7.63
C TRP A 124 5.62 -8.00 8.07
N THR A 125 5.30 -6.71 7.91
CA THR A 125 6.24 -5.63 8.20
C THR A 125 6.07 -5.03 9.60
N PRO A 126 7.16 -4.66 10.28
CA PRO A 126 7.12 -3.83 11.48
C PRO A 126 7.06 -2.32 11.17
N ASP A 127 7.17 -1.93 9.90
CA ASP A 127 7.24 -0.52 9.49
C ASP A 127 5.84 0.08 9.30
N GLU A 128 5.77 1.40 9.42
CA GLU A 128 4.54 2.16 9.16
C GLU A 128 4.18 2.18 7.66
N CYS A 129 3.02 2.73 7.30
CA CYS A 129 2.50 2.68 5.93
C CYS A 129 2.96 3.87 5.08
N ILE A 130 2.62 3.85 3.79
CA ILE A 130 2.95 4.91 2.83
C ILE A 130 1.69 5.59 2.29
N PRO A 131 1.75 6.87 1.86
CA PRO A 131 0.61 7.63 1.35
C PRO A 131 -0.15 6.96 0.21
N GLU A 132 0.55 6.18 -0.60
CA GLU A 132 0.02 5.43 -1.72
C GLU A 132 -1.19 4.57 -1.35
N PHE A 133 -1.24 4.03 -0.14
CA PHE A 133 -2.35 3.19 0.33
C PHE A 133 -3.64 3.98 0.59
N TYR A 134 -3.55 5.30 0.81
CA TYR A 134 -4.71 6.17 1.03
C TYR A 134 -5.13 6.91 -0.23
N SER A 135 -4.29 6.93 -1.27
CA SER A 135 -4.49 7.79 -2.44
C SER A 135 -5.50 7.27 -3.47
N GLY A 136 -6.31 6.25 -3.14
CA GLY A 136 -7.47 5.78 -3.92
C GLY A 136 -7.15 5.16 -5.30
N LYS A 137 -5.90 5.21 -5.76
CA LYS A 137 -5.43 4.54 -6.97
C LYS A 137 -5.15 3.07 -6.63
N SER A 138 -6.20 2.25 -6.61
CA SER A 138 -6.24 0.77 -6.41
C SER A 138 -5.21 -0.08 -7.22
N LYS A 139 -4.35 0.55 -8.03
CA LYS A 139 -3.35 -0.08 -8.90
C LYS A 139 -2.19 -0.75 -8.16
N TYR A 140 -2.05 -0.58 -6.85
CA TYR A 140 -0.94 -1.18 -6.07
C TYR A 140 -1.00 -2.71 -5.97
N PHE A 141 -2.13 -3.33 -6.32
CA PHE A 141 -2.29 -4.80 -6.35
C PHE A 141 -2.38 -5.38 -7.76
N GLN A 142 -2.21 -4.58 -8.83
CA GLN A 142 -2.26 -5.09 -10.19
C GLN A 142 -0.97 -5.79 -10.55
N ILE A 143 -1.05 -7.08 -10.91
CA ILE A 143 0.09 -7.96 -11.18
C ILE A 143 0.91 -7.42 -12.37
N HIS A 144 2.25 -7.47 -12.26
CA HIS A 144 3.15 -7.35 -13.41
C HIS A 144 2.73 -8.37 -14.47
N THR A 145 2.04 -7.91 -15.51
CA THR A 145 1.73 -8.76 -16.67
C THR A 145 3.00 -8.86 -17.51
N SER A 146 4.04 -9.51 -16.99
CA SER A 146 5.17 -9.89 -17.82
C SER A 146 4.65 -10.94 -18.81
N GLY A 147 4.94 -10.76 -20.09
CA GLY A 147 4.52 -11.65 -21.18
C GLY A 147 5.14 -13.06 -21.13
N TYR A 148 5.46 -13.57 -19.95
CA TYR A 148 6.16 -14.84 -19.71
C TYR A 148 5.41 -15.84 -18.81
N ALA A 149 4.16 -15.58 -18.45
CA ALA A 149 3.32 -16.57 -17.76
C ALA A 149 2.00 -16.80 -18.52
N ARG A 150 2.02 -17.76 -19.46
CA ARG A 150 0.78 -18.41 -19.91
C ARG A 150 0.37 -19.44 -18.87
N SER A 151 -0.93 -19.42 -18.55
CA SER A 151 -1.70 -20.51 -17.97
C SER A 151 -1.48 -20.81 -16.48
N ALA A 152 -2.17 -20.11 -15.58
CA ALA A 152 -2.96 -20.71 -14.47
C ALA A 152 -3.58 -19.70 -13.47
N ASP A 153 -3.04 -18.50 -13.31
CA ASP A 153 -3.26 -17.74 -12.05
C ASP A 153 -4.38 -16.68 -12.04
N THR A 154 -5.36 -16.77 -12.95
CA THR A 154 -6.46 -15.78 -13.04
C THR A 154 -7.44 -15.82 -11.85
N LYS A 155 -7.30 -16.76 -10.89
CA LYS A 155 -8.30 -16.97 -9.83
C LYS A 155 -7.98 -16.35 -8.47
N VAL A 156 -6.78 -15.83 -8.22
CA VAL A 156 -6.42 -15.34 -6.87
C VAL A 156 -6.84 -13.88 -6.63
N SER A 157 -7.07 -13.09 -7.70
CA SER A 157 -7.33 -11.64 -7.59
C SER A 157 -8.78 -11.23 -7.27
N THR A 158 -9.74 -12.16 -7.25
CA THR A 158 -11.16 -11.85 -7.00
C THR A 158 -11.53 -11.86 -5.53
N LEU A 159 -10.87 -12.69 -4.70
CA LEU A 159 -11.27 -12.88 -3.30
C LEU A 159 -11.08 -11.66 -2.38
N CYS A 160 -10.15 -10.75 -2.71
CA CYS A 160 -9.95 -9.52 -1.93
C CYS A 160 -10.84 -8.36 -2.44
N ASN A 161 -11.24 -8.37 -3.71
CA ASN A 161 -12.15 -7.37 -4.27
C ASN A 161 -13.62 -7.68 -3.95
N ASP A 162 -13.99 -8.95 -3.82
CA ASP A 162 -15.38 -9.37 -3.60
C ASP A 162 -15.89 -9.09 -2.17
N LYS A 163 -15.00 -8.86 -1.20
CA LYS A 163 -15.38 -8.47 0.17
C LYS A 163 -15.47 -6.96 0.40
N ILE A 164 -14.85 -6.14 -0.46
CA ILE A 164 -14.90 -4.68 -0.37
C ILE A 164 -15.98 -4.08 -1.28
N VAL A 165 -16.40 -4.80 -2.32
CA VAL A 165 -17.52 -4.40 -3.17
C VAL A 165 -18.69 -5.35 -2.91
N GLY A 166 -19.70 -4.83 -2.21
CA GLY A 166 -20.99 -5.49 -2.07
C GLY A 166 -21.46 -6.08 -3.41
N ASN A 167 -21.78 -7.36 -3.36
CA ASN A 167 -22.01 -8.25 -4.48
C ASN A 167 -23.17 -7.77 -5.37
N ASN A 168 -22.91 -6.85 -6.30
CA ASN A 168 -23.85 -6.49 -7.36
C ASN A 168 -23.26 -6.93 -8.70
N LYS A 169 -23.80 -8.04 -9.22
CA LYS A 169 -23.51 -8.57 -10.55
C LYS A 169 -23.89 -7.52 -11.61
N ILE A 170 -22.93 -6.72 -12.07
CA ILE A 170 -23.10 -5.89 -13.27
C ILE A 170 -22.85 -6.79 -14.49
N LYS A 171 -23.94 -7.13 -15.19
CA LYS A 171 -23.88 -7.77 -16.51
C LYS A 171 -23.09 -6.85 -17.45
N ARG A 172 -22.06 -7.39 -18.12
CA ARG A 172 -21.29 -6.66 -19.15
C ARG A 172 -22.22 -6.26 -20.30
N THR A 173 -22.61 -5.00 -20.35
CA THR A 173 -23.21 -4.37 -21.54
C THR A 173 -22.17 -3.48 -22.19
N ARG A 174 -22.17 -3.44 -23.54
CA ARG A 174 -21.21 -2.69 -24.36
C ARG A 174 -21.23 -1.20 -23.98
N ARG A 175 -20.05 -0.58 -23.90
CA ARG A 175 -19.87 0.82 -23.47
C ARG A 175 -20.67 1.79 -24.35
N PRO A 176 -21.47 2.72 -23.80
CA PRO A 176 -21.96 3.87 -24.55
C PRO A 176 -20.84 4.92 -24.63
N ARG A 177 -20.64 5.47 -25.83
CA ARG A 177 -19.77 6.62 -26.10
C ARG A 177 -20.50 7.88 -25.65
N TRP A 178 -19.91 8.67 -24.75
CA TRP A 178 -20.46 9.95 -24.30
C TRP A 178 -19.49 11.09 -24.64
N GLY A 179 -19.95 12.02 -25.47
CA GLY A 179 -19.31 13.32 -25.71
C GLY A 179 -19.01 13.61 -27.18
N PRO A 180 -19.33 14.82 -27.69
CA PRO A 180 -18.87 15.29 -29.00
C PRO A 180 -17.33 15.44 -29.01
N THR A 181 -16.71 15.27 -30.18
CA THR A 181 -15.25 15.38 -30.30
C THR A 181 -14.81 16.84 -30.20
N PRO A 182 -13.54 17.13 -29.83
CA PRO A 182 -13.05 18.51 -29.67
C PRO A 182 -13.21 19.41 -30.90
N GLU A 183 -13.36 18.83 -32.09
CA GLU A 183 -13.61 19.54 -33.35
C GLU A 183 -15.04 20.11 -33.44
N GLU A 184 -16.00 19.54 -32.71
CA GLU A 184 -17.40 19.96 -32.70
C GLU A 184 -17.68 21.17 -31.80
N PHE A 185 -16.67 21.68 -31.08
CA PHE A 185 -16.81 22.83 -30.15
C PHE A 185 -16.42 24.20 -30.74
N ILE A 186 -15.82 24.27 -31.94
CA ILE A 186 -15.23 25.52 -32.48
C ILE A 186 -16.12 26.25 -33.53
N LYS A 187 -17.39 25.86 -33.71
CA LYS A 187 -18.31 26.54 -34.65
C LYS A 187 -19.51 27.27 -34.02
N LYS A 188 -19.39 27.79 -32.80
CA LYS A 188 -20.29 28.83 -32.27
C LYS A 188 -19.54 29.84 -31.42
#